data_AF-S8AS79-F1
#
_entry.id   AF-S8AS79-F1
#
_cell.length_a   1.000
_cell.length_b   1.000
_cell.length_c   1.000
_cell.angle_alpha   90.00
_cell.angle_beta   90.00
_cell.angle_gamma   90.00
#
_symmetry.space_group_name_H-M   'P 1'
#
loop_
_entity.id
_entity.type
_entity.pdbx_description
1 polymer ?
#
loop_
_entity_poly.entity_id
_entity_poly.type
_entity_poly.pdbx_seq_one_letter_code
_entity_poly.pdbx_strand_id
1 'polypeptide(L)' 'MTYPGTHVTFTNSSGGEEVGIVQSYNDGTYSIQVKSKSIVSVSEGSVKELKVSATQKDNCPVVGTA' A
#
# COMPACT_ATOMS: atom_id res chain seq x y z
N MET A 1 -1.39 -1.92 -11.63
CA MET A 1 -2.78 -2.01 -11.10
C MET A 1 -2.69 -2.60 -9.70
N THR A 2 -2.68 -1.74 -8.70
CA THR A 2 -2.47 -2.12 -7.31
C THR A 2 -3.78 -2.54 -6.66
N TYR A 3 -3.80 -3.71 -6.00
CA TYR A 3 -4.98 -4.23 -5.33
C TYR A 3 -5.13 -3.64 -3.92
N PRO A 4 -6.37 -3.48 -3.41
CA PRO A 4 -6.59 -3.12 -2.01
C PRO A 4 -5.94 -4.15 -1.07
N GLY A 5 -5.37 -3.68 0.03
CA GLY A 5 -4.52 -4.45 0.96
C GLY A 5 -3.03 -4.42 0.62
N THR A 6 -2.64 -3.81 -0.50
CA THR A 6 -1.22 -3.67 -0.86
C THR A 6 -0.58 -2.50 -0.11
N HIS A 7 0.62 -2.73 0.41
CA HIS A 7 1.45 -1.67 0.97
C HIS A 7 2.14 -0.91 -0.17
N VAL A 8 1.93 0.39 -0.23
CA VAL A 8 2.52 1.27 -1.25
C VAL A 8 3.23 2.43 -0.59
N THR A 9 4.20 2.99 -1.30
CA THR A 9 4.84 4.25 -0.91
C THR A 9 4.35 5.34 -1.84
N PHE A 10 3.98 6.47 -1.29
CA PHE A 10 3.49 7.59 -2.07
C PHE A 10 4.09 8.89 -1.57
N THR A 11 4.24 9.85 -2.45
CA THR A 11 4.64 11.20 -2.06
C THR A 11 3.40 11.97 -1.61
N ASN A 12 3.36 12.38 -0.35
CA ASN A 12 2.30 13.24 0.19
C ASN A 12 2.46 14.67 -0.36
N SER A 13 1.41 15.49 -0.30
CA SER A 13 1.40 16.91 -0.69
C SER A 13 2.49 17.76 -0.02
N SER A 14 3.03 17.33 1.12
CA SER A 14 4.18 17.97 1.77
C SER A 14 5.53 17.62 1.12
N GLY A 15 5.55 16.80 0.06
CA GLY A 15 6.78 16.30 -0.58
C GLY A 15 7.49 15.17 0.17
N GLY A 16 6.92 14.71 1.30
CA GLY A 16 7.42 13.58 2.06
C GLY A 16 6.97 12.24 1.48
N GLU A 17 7.83 11.23 1.56
CA GLU A 17 7.47 9.85 1.21
C GLU A 17 6.81 9.16 2.40
N GLU A 18 5.60 8.65 2.20
CA GLU A 18 4.85 7.91 3.21
C GLU A 18 4.48 6.51 2.73
N VAL A 19 4.43 5.57 3.68
CA VAL A 19 3.96 4.20 3.43
C VAL A 19 2.55 4.06 3.96
N GLY A 20 1.66 3.54 3.14
CA GLY A 20 0.30 3.22 3.54
C GLY A 20 -0.25 2.00 2.81
N ILE A 21 -1.48 1.63 3.17
CA ILE A 21 -2.18 0.47 2.63
C ILE A 21 -3.28 0.98 1.70
N VAL A 22 -3.31 0.51 0.46
CA VAL A 22 -4.40 0.83 -0.47
C VAL A 22 -5.69 0.24 0.07
N GLN A 23 -6.70 1.07 0.33
CA GLN A 23 -8.05 0.66 0.72
C GLN A 23 -8.94 0.49 -0.50
N SER A 24 -8.86 1.47 -1.40
CA SER A 24 -9.70 1.57 -2.59
C SER A 24 -8.94 2.30 -3.70
N TYR A 25 -9.34 2.06 -4.93
CA TYR A 25 -8.91 2.83 -6.09
C TYR A 25 -10.14 3.21 -6.89
N ASN A 26 -10.30 4.50 -7.16
CA ASN A 26 -11.43 5.01 -7.91
C ASN A 26 -10.95 6.14 -8.82
N ASP A 27 -11.26 6.04 -10.12
CA ASP A 27 -11.07 7.11 -11.10
C ASP A 27 -9.65 7.73 -11.07
N GLY A 28 -8.60 6.90 -11.12
CA GLY A 28 -7.21 7.38 -11.09
C GLY A 28 -6.68 7.82 -9.72
N THR A 29 -7.48 7.69 -8.66
CA THR A 29 -7.14 8.09 -7.30
C THR A 29 -7.13 6.89 -6.35
N TYR A 30 -6.03 6.70 -5.64
CA TYR A 30 -5.89 5.71 -4.58
C TYR A 30 -6.31 6.32 -3.24
N SER A 31 -7.20 5.63 -2.51
CA SER A 31 -7.44 5.87 -1.10
C SER A 31 -6.49 5.01 -0.29
N ILE A 32 -5.55 5.63 0.40
CA ILE A 32 -4.49 4.94 1.12
C ILE A 32 -4.65 5.22 2.61
N GLN A 33 -4.72 4.16 3.41
CA GLN A 33 -4.71 4.26 4.86
C GLN A 33 -3.27 4.28 5.37
N VAL A 34 -2.87 5.38 6.02
CA VAL A 34 -1.55 5.51 6.66
C VAL A 34 -1.56 4.95 8.09
N LYS A 35 -0.38 4.80 8.70
CA LYS A 35 -0.21 4.25 10.07
C LYS A 35 -1.08 4.95 11.13
N SER A 36 -1.40 6.22 10.94
CA SER A 36 -2.27 6.99 11.85
C SER A 36 -3.77 6.69 11.68
N LYS A 37 -4.14 5.63 10.93
CA LYS A 37 -5.52 5.33 10.48
C LYS A 37 -6.19 6.44 9.67
N SER A 38 -5.43 7.46 9.27
CA SER A 38 -5.91 8.51 8.39
C SER A 38 -5.97 7.97 6.97
N ILE A 39 -7.03 8.30 6.24
CA ILE A 39 -7.16 7.96 4.83
C ILE A 39 -6.75 9.19 4.03
N VAL A 40 -5.78 9.02 3.14
CA VAL A 40 -5.31 10.05 2.22
C VAL A 40 -5.64 9.65 0.79
N SER A 41 -6.03 10.63 -0.01
CA SER A 41 -6.31 10.45 -1.43
C SER A 41 -5.09 10.86 -2.24
N VAL A 42 -4.59 9.96 -3.06
CA VAL A 42 -3.36 10.16 -3.83
C VAL A 42 -3.60 9.77 -5.27
N SER A 43 -3.30 10.66 -6.21
CA SER A 43 -3.35 10.32 -7.64
C SER A 43 -2.36 9.22 -7.96
N GLU A 44 -2.74 8.31 -8.88
CA GLU A 44 -1.90 7.19 -9.28
C GLU A 44 -0.51 7.59 -9.77
N GLY A 45 -0.38 8.79 -10.37
CA GLY A 45 0.92 9.30 -10.83
C GLY A 45 1.92 9.59 -9.70
N SER A 46 1.44 9.79 -8.47
CA SER A 46 2.28 10.03 -7.28
C SER A 46 2.46 8.78 -6.42
N VAL A 47 1.76 7.69 -6.75
CA VAL A 47 1.91 6.41 -6.08
C VAL A 47 3.06 5.67 -6.74
N LYS A 48 4.17 5.52 -6.01
CA LYS A 48 5.22 4.60 -6.41
C LYS A 48 4.86 3.25 -5.82
N GLU A 49 4.44 2.32 -6.66
CA GLU A 49 4.23 0.95 -6.21
C GLU A 49 5.50 0.50 -5.48
N LEU A 50 5.39 0.35 -4.16
CA LEU A 50 6.39 -0.37 -3.42
C LEU A 50 6.19 -1.80 -3.91
N LYS A 51 7.03 -2.23 -4.85
CA LYS A 51 7.15 -3.64 -5.18
C LYS A 51 7.67 -4.30 -3.91
N VAL A 52 6.76 -4.60 -2.98
CA VAL A 52 6.96 -5.66 -2.01
C VAL A 52 7.07 -6.88 -2.91
N SER A 53 8.30 -7.17 -3.34
CA SER A 53 8.63 -8.43 -3.99
C SER A 53 7.95 -9.48 -3.14
N ALA A 54 6.97 -10.16 -3.71
CA ALA A 54 6.16 -11.16 -3.04
C ALA A 54 6.98 -12.40 -2.63
N THR A 55 8.30 -12.27 -2.46
CA THR A 55 9.19 -13.25 -1.82
C THR A 55 8.91 -13.42 -0.33
N GLN A 56 7.93 -12.73 0.25
CA GLN A 56 7.45 -12.99 1.62
C GLN A 56 6.03 -13.58 1.70
N LYS A 57 5.36 -13.91 0.59
CA LYS A 57 4.08 -14.64 0.66
C LYS A 57 4.25 -16.13 1.01
N ASP A 58 5.48 -16.66 0.97
CA ASP A 58 5.81 -18.05 1.32
C ASP A 58 6.51 -18.21 2.68
N ASN A 59 6.67 -17.16 3.50
CA ASN A 59 7.28 -17.25 4.83
C ASN A 59 6.34 -16.83 5.96
N CYS A 60 5.05 -17.14 5.85
CA CYS A 60 4.34 -17.52 7.06
C CYS A 60 4.73 -18.98 7.33
N PRO A 61 5.63 -19.31 8.29
CA PRO A 61 5.62 -20.65 8.83
C PRO A 61 4.28 -20.81 9.53
N VAL A 62 3.28 -21.29 8.79
CA VAL A 62 2.21 -22.06 9.42
C VAL A 62 2.94 -23.29 9.92
N VAL A 63 3.43 -23.24 11.16
CA VAL A 63 3.80 -24.43 11.90
C VAL A 63 2.50 -25.23 12.02
N GLY A 64 2.25 -26.03 10.99
CA GLY A 64 1.20 -27.01 10.96
C GLY A 64 1.53 -28.00 12.05
N THR A 65 0.69 -28.00 13.08
CA THR A 65 0.54 -29.11 14.00
C THR A 65 0.36 -30.39 13.20
N ALA A 66 1.26 -31.36 13.40
CA ALA A 66 1.06 -32.76 13.07
C ALA A 66 1.34 -33.57 14.33
#